data_AF-A0AA35RG04-F1
#
_entry.id   AF-A0AA35RG04-F1
#
_cell.length_a   1.000
_cell.length_b   1.000
_cell.length_c   1.000
_cell.angle_alpha   90.00
_cell.angle_beta   90.00
_cell.angle_gamma   90.00
#
_symmetry.space_group_name_H-M   'P 1'
#
loop_
_entity.id
_entity.type
_entity.pdbx_description
1 polymer ?
#
loop_
_entity_poly.entity_id
_entity_poly.type
_entity_poly.pdbx_seq_one_letter_code
_entity_poly.pdbx_strand_id
1 'polypeptide(L)'
;MASGVSAEELKLQLVSEERYLEDRVNHVERHVAALALDLGALVRKMARLRDKGDKIVSSVRDFASAEAGTMRKSLEGLGECLSAVENSQQLQIDRMEAKVVKPLLEYEGVCKKAKVSL
;
A
#
# COMPACT_ATOMS: atom_id res chain seq x y z
N MET A 1 49.65 12.38 -28.68
CA MET A 1 48.62 13.43 -28.59
C MET A 1 47.66 13.02 -27.49
N ALA A 2 47.97 13.37 -26.25
CA ALA A 2 47.02 13.24 -25.15
C ALA A 2 46.29 14.58 -25.06
N SER A 3 45.07 14.64 -25.58
CA SER A 3 44.14 15.73 -25.32
C SER A 3 43.82 15.70 -23.83
N GLY A 4 44.59 16.43 -23.03
CA GLY A 4 44.32 16.63 -21.61
C GLY A 4 43.05 17.46 -21.48
N VAL A 5 41.98 16.82 -21.02
CA VAL A 5 40.72 17.48 -20.68
C VAL A 5 41.01 18.61 -19.69
N SER A 6 40.49 19.80 -19.97
CA SER A 6 40.66 20.97 -19.10
C SER A 6 39.98 20.75 -17.75
N ALA A 7 40.54 21.33 -16.68
CA ALA A 7 39.91 21.31 -15.35
C ALA A 7 38.47 21.88 -15.36
N GLU A 8 38.15 22.75 -16.32
CA GLU A 8 36.81 23.32 -16.50
C GLU A 8 35.85 22.34 -17.17
N GLU A 9 36.34 21.55 -18.13
CA GLU A 9 35.56 20.47 -18.77
C GLU A 9 35.24 19.35 -17.77
N LEU A 10 36.19 18.99 -16.89
CA LEU A 10 35.96 18.03 -15.81
C LEU A 10 34.89 18.51 -14.82
N LYS A 11 34.88 19.81 -14.48
CA LYS A 11 33.84 20.39 -13.61
C LYS A 11 32.46 20.35 -14.27
N LEU A 12 32.38 20.70 -15.55
CA LEU A 12 31.14 20.63 -16.32
C LEU A 12 30.60 19.19 -16.41
N GLN A 13 31.49 18.22 -16.60
CA GLN A 13 31.12 16.80 -16.57
C GLN A 13 30.55 16.40 -15.21
N LEU A 14 31.22 16.76 -14.10
CA LEU A 14 30.76 16.43 -12.74
C LEU A 14 29.36 16.97 -12.45
N VAL A 15 29.12 18.25 -12.75
CA VAL A 15 27.80 18.89 -12.57
C VAL A 15 26.72 18.22 -13.42
N SER A 16 27.08 17.79 -14.64
CA SER A 16 26.14 17.07 -15.51
C SER A 16 25.78 15.68 -14.98
N GLU A 17 26.75 14.98 -14.36
CA GLU A 17 26.53 13.69 -13.72
C GLU A 17 25.68 13.80 -12.46
N GLU A 18 25.97 14.77 -11.58
CA GLU A 18 25.17 15.08 -10.38
C GLU A 18 23.71 15.35 -10.75
N ARG A 19 23.49 16.21 -11.76
CA ARG A 19 22.13 16.53 -12.24
C ARG A 19 21.43 15.30 -12.81
N TYR A 20 22.13 14.47 -13.58
CA TYR A 20 21.57 13.22 -14.10
C TYR A 20 21.11 12.30 -12.95
N LEU A 21 21.94 12.14 -11.91
CA LEU A 21 21.61 11.33 -10.75
C LEU A 21 20.43 11.91 -9.97
N GLU A 22 20.37 13.23 -9.79
CA GLU A 22 19.25 13.91 -9.13
C GLU A 22 17.93 13.67 -9.90
N ASP A 23 17.94 13.81 -11.23
CA ASP A 23 16.79 13.52 -12.09
C ASP A 23 16.33 12.05 -11.96
N ARG A 24 17.27 11.11 -11.85
CA ARG A 24 16.96 9.70 -11.59
C ARG A 24 16.30 9.49 -10.23
N VAL A 25 16.79 10.13 -9.17
CA VAL A 25 16.17 10.03 -7.84
C VAL A 25 14.78 10.65 -7.83
N ASN A 26 14.61 11.82 -8.45
CA ASN A 26 13.31 12.48 -8.62
C ASN A 26 12.30 11.61 -9.38
N HIS A 27 12.77 10.91 -10.42
CA HIS A 27 11.94 9.98 -11.18
C HIS A 27 11.42 8.83 -10.31
N VAL A 28 12.32 8.18 -9.55
CA VAL A 28 11.95 7.09 -8.64
C VAL A 28 10.96 7.57 -7.59
N GLU A 29 11.23 8.72 -6.94
CA GLU A 29 10.37 9.29 -5.90
C GLU A 29 8.92 9.48 -6.39
N ARG A 30 8.75 10.06 -7.59
CA ARG A 30 7.41 10.27 -8.18
C ARG A 30 6.67 8.97 -8.43
N HIS A 31 7.36 7.97 -8.99
CA HIS A 31 6.73 6.68 -9.30
C HIS A 31 6.38 5.88 -8.05
N VAL A 32 7.23 5.89 -7.03
CA VAL A 32 6.94 5.23 -5.75
C VAL A 32 5.77 5.91 -5.03
N ALA A 33 5.72 7.25 -5.03
CA ALA A 33 4.60 7.99 -4.46
C ALA A 33 3.27 7.68 -5.15
N ALA A 34 3.28 7.58 -6.49
CA ALA A 34 2.09 7.19 -7.27
C ALA A 34 1.61 5.77 -6.91
N LEU A 35 2.54 4.80 -6.84
CA LEU A 35 2.23 3.43 -6.43
C LEU A 35 1.65 3.38 -5.01
N ALA A 36 2.22 4.14 -4.07
CA ALA A 36 1.72 4.20 -2.70
C ALA A 36 0.27 4.72 -2.64
N LEU A 37 -0.05 5.74 -3.43
CA LEU A 37 -1.41 6.28 -3.56
C LEU A 37 -2.41 5.25 -4.11
N ASP A 38 -2.05 4.57 -5.19
CA ASP A 38 -2.90 3.56 -5.84
C ASP A 38 -3.16 2.36 -4.91
N LEU A 39 -2.11 1.87 -4.25
CA LEU A 39 -2.22 0.75 -3.29
C LEU A 39 -3.01 1.18 -2.05
N GLY A 40 -2.81 2.40 -1.55
CA GLY A 40 -3.65 2.96 -0.49
C GLY A 40 -5.12 3.06 -0.90
N ALA A 41 -5.42 3.39 -2.16
CA ALA A 41 -6.78 3.42 -2.67
C ALA A 41 -7.40 2.01 -2.76
N LEU A 42 -6.61 1.01 -3.15
CA LEU A 42 -7.01 -0.40 -3.15
C LEU A 42 -7.35 -0.88 -1.74
N VAL A 43 -6.49 -0.63 -0.76
CA VAL A 43 -6.72 -0.98 0.66
C VAL A 43 -8.02 -0.37 1.17
N ARG A 44 -8.27 0.92 0.91
CA ARG A 44 -9.54 1.57 1.28
C ARG A 44 -10.75 0.92 0.61
N LYS A 45 -10.63 0.41 -0.63
CA LYS A 45 -11.72 -0.34 -1.29
C LYS A 45 -11.97 -1.68 -0.59
N MET A 46 -10.92 -2.39 -0.19
CA MET A 46 -11.04 -3.65 0.56
C MET A 46 -11.71 -3.42 1.92
N ALA A 47 -11.31 -2.39 2.67
CA ALA A 47 -11.96 -2.03 3.95
C ALA A 47 -13.47 -1.77 3.78
N ARG A 48 -13.86 -1.01 2.76
CA ARG A 48 -15.29 -0.78 2.45
C ARG A 48 -16.04 -2.04 2.04
N LEU A 49 -15.38 -3.03 1.43
CA LEU A 49 -16.01 -4.31 1.10
C LEU A 49 -16.25 -5.10 2.39
N ARG A 50 -15.27 -5.14 3.29
CA ARG A 50 -15.37 -5.78 4.60
C ARG A 50 -16.49 -5.16 5.45
N ASP A 51 -16.65 -3.83 5.43
CA ASP A 51 -17.77 -3.16 6.10
C ASP A 51 -19.14 -3.63 5.61
N LYS A 52 -19.25 -4.02 4.32
CA LYS A 52 -20.47 -4.61 3.78
C LYS A 52 -20.63 -6.07 4.21
N GLY A 53 -19.54 -6.82 4.28
CA GLY A 53 -19.52 -8.17 4.82
C GLY A 53 -20.01 -8.23 6.27
N ASP A 54 -19.53 -7.33 7.12
CA ASP A 54 -19.99 -7.18 8.51
C ASP A 54 -21.51 -6.94 8.60
N LYS A 55 -22.07 -6.12 7.70
CA LYS A 55 -23.52 -5.87 7.65
C LYS A 55 -24.29 -7.14 7.29
N ILE A 56 -23.77 -7.96 6.37
CA ILE A 56 -24.38 -9.25 6.02
C ILE A 56 -24.33 -10.19 7.23
N VAL A 57 -23.19 -10.27 7.93
CA VAL A 57 -23.07 -11.05 9.18
C VAL A 57 -24.11 -10.60 10.20
N SER A 58 -24.30 -9.29 10.39
CA SER A 58 -25.33 -8.75 11.28
C SER A 58 -26.72 -9.19 10.85
N SER A 59 -27.09 -9.02 9.57
CA SER A 59 -28.40 -9.42 9.06
C SER A 59 -28.67 -10.92 9.22
N VAL A 60 -27.66 -11.78 9.05
CA VAL A 60 -27.79 -13.22 9.28
C VAL A 60 -28.03 -13.52 10.76
N ARG A 61 -27.35 -12.83 11.67
CA ARG A 61 -27.54 -12.98 13.12
C ARG A 61 -28.91 -12.47 13.57
N ASP A 62 -29.37 -11.34 13.02
CA ASP A 62 -30.70 -10.81 13.29
C ASP A 62 -31.77 -11.81 12.82
N PHE A 63 -31.59 -12.40 11.64
CA PHE A 63 -32.49 -13.44 11.15
C PHE A 63 -32.46 -14.69 12.05
N ALA A 64 -31.28 -15.14 12.47
CA ALA A 64 -31.15 -16.27 13.40
C ALA A 64 -31.91 -16.03 14.71
N SER A 65 -31.89 -14.79 15.22
CA SER A 65 -32.57 -14.41 16.45
C SER A 65 -34.10 -14.48 16.38
N ALA A 66 -34.67 -14.35 15.18
CA ALA A 66 -36.10 -14.47 14.93
C ALA A 66 -36.56 -15.92 14.70
N GLU A 67 -35.62 -16.84 14.51
CA GLU A 67 -35.87 -18.24 14.17
C GLU A 67 -35.73 -19.19 15.37
N ALA A 68 -36.19 -20.43 15.20
CA ALA A 68 -36.11 -21.47 16.23
C ALA A 68 -35.59 -22.80 15.70
N GLY A 69 -35.31 -23.73 16.62
CA GLY A 69 -34.92 -25.10 16.28
C GLY A 69 -33.67 -25.18 15.40
N THR A 70 -33.75 -26.01 14.36
CA THR A 70 -32.65 -26.27 13.41
C THR A 70 -32.35 -25.06 12.52
N MET A 71 -33.34 -24.24 12.18
CA MET A 71 -33.16 -23.07 11.32
C MET A 71 -32.23 -22.04 11.97
N ARG A 72 -32.50 -21.67 13.22
CA ARG A 72 -31.63 -20.78 14.02
C ARG A 72 -30.20 -21.31 14.09
N LYS A 73 -30.01 -22.59 14.41
CA LYS A 73 -28.66 -23.19 14.50
C LYS A 73 -27.90 -23.12 13.18
N SER A 74 -28.59 -23.37 12.05
CA SER A 74 -27.98 -23.26 10.72
C SER A 74 -27.60 -21.82 10.37
N LEU A 75 -28.43 -20.84 10.74
CA LEU A 75 -28.14 -19.42 10.53
C LEU A 75 -27.01 -18.91 11.43
N GLU A 76 -26.94 -19.36 12.69
CA GLU A 76 -25.81 -19.08 13.60
C GLU A 76 -24.50 -19.60 12.99
N GLY A 77 -24.47 -20.85 12.53
CA GLY A 77 -23.30 -21.43 11.85
C GLY A 77 -22.94 -20.70 10.55
N LEU A 78 -23.92 -20.27 9.77
CA LEU A 78 -23.68 -19.43 8.59
C LEU A 78 -23.03 -18.10 8.97
N GLY A 79 -23.53 -17.44 10.02
CA GLY A 79 -22.99 -16.19 10.54
C GLY A 79 -21.55 -16.33 11.05
N GLU A 80 -21.22 -17.46 11.70
CA GLU A 80 -19.85 -17.79 12.11
C GLU A 80 -18.92 -17.95 10.92
N CYS A 81 -19.32 -18.72 9.90
CA CYS A 81 -18.55 -18.89 8.67
C CYS A 81 -18.27 -17.56 7.96
N LEU A 82 -19.30 -16.71 7.82
CA LEU A 82 -19.15 -15.38 7.23
C LEU A 82 -18.23 -14.49 8.07
N SER A 83 -18.37 -14.52 9.40
CA SER A 83 -17.47 -13.78 10.30
C SER A 83 -16.01 -14.19 10.13
N ALA A 84 -15.74 -15.49 9.96
CA ALA A 84 -14.39 -15.99 9.74
C ALA A 84 -13.79 -15.48 8.41
N VAL A 85 -14.61 -15.38 7.35
CA VAL A 85 -14.19 -14.79 6.07
C VAL A 85 -13.83 -13.31 6.25
N GLU A 86 -14.67 -12.53 6.91
CA GLU A 86 -14.43 -11.10 7.13
C GLU A 86 -13.21 -10.84 8.03
N ASN A 87 -12.98 -11.68 9.04
CA ASN A 87 -11.77 -11.60 9.86
C ASN A 87 -10.49 -11.86 9.05
N SER A 88 -10.54 -12.83 8.12
CA SER A 88 -9.42 -13.08 7.20
C SER A 88 -9.17 -11.88 6.28
N GLN A 89 -10.24 -11.24 5.77
CA GLN A 89 -10.10 -10.02 4.98
C GLN A 89 -9.45 -8.89 5.79
N GLN A 90 -9.82 -8.70 7.06
CA GLN A 90 -9.21 -7.70 7.93
C GLN A 90 -7.69 -7.94 8.09
N LEU A 91 -7.27 -9.18 8.33
CA LEU A 91 -5.84 -9.52 8.40
C LEU A 91 -5.09 -9.19 7.10
N GLN A 92 -5.74 -9.38 5.94
CA GLN A 92 -5.15 -9.02 4.65
C GLN A 92 -5.03 -7.50 4.48
N ILE A 93 -6.06 -6.74 4.87
CA ILE A 93 -6.06 -5.27 4.88
C ILE A 93 -4.90 -4.77 5.74
N ASP A 94 -4.80 -5.23 6.99
CA ASP A 94 -3.76 -4.82 7.93
C ASP A 94 -2.36 -5.14 7.39
N ARG A 95 -2.20 -6.33 6.79
CA ARG A 95 -0.92 -6.73 6.17
C ARG A 95 -0.57 -5.85 4.98
N MET A 96 -1.53 -5.51 4.13
CA MET A 96 -1.31 -4.62 2.98
C MET A 96 -0.93 -3.22 3.44
N GLU A 97 -1.57 -2.69 4.46
CA GLU A 97 -1.20 -1.40 5.05
C GLU A 97 0.23 -1.42 5.61
N ALA A 98 0.52 -2.41 6.47
CA ALA A 98 1.76 -2.45 7.20
C ALA A 98 2.98 -2.86 6.35
N LYS A 99 2.81 -3.76 5.39
CA LYS A 99 3.91 -4.36 4.62
C LYS A 99 4.06 -3.81 3.21
N VAL A 100 3.08 -3.07 2.71
CA VAL A 100 3.12 -2.55 1.34
C VAL A 100 2.94 -1.04 1.32
N VAL A 101 1.80 -0.53 1.79
CA VAL A 101 1.49 0.91 1.67
C VAL A 101 2.44 1.75 2.50
N LYS A 102 2.62 1.41 3.79
CA LYS A 102 3.48 2.19 4.70
C LYS A 102 4.94 2.26 4.22
N PRO A 103 5.61 1.16 3.87
CA PRO A 103 6.99 1.23 3.35
C PRO A 103 7.14 2.09 2.10
N LEU A 104 6.16 2.08 1.18
CA LEU A 104 6.21 2.91 -0.02
C LEU A 104 6.00 4.39 0.32
N LEU A 105 5.12 4.72 1.26
CA LEU A 105 4.94 6.09 1.75
C LEU A 105 6.20 6.63 2.43
N GLU A 106 6.94 5.79 3.16
CA GLU A 106 8.18 6.18 3.84
C GLU A 106 9.38 6.31 2.88
N TYR A 107 9.24 5.88 1.62
CA TYR A 107 10.32 5.88 0.64
C TYR A 107 10.81 7.29 0.26
N GLU A 108 9.99 8.33 0.46
CA GLU A 108 10.43 9.72 0.32
C GLU A 108 11.66 10.02 1.20
N GLY A 109 11.77 9.41 2.38
CA GLY A 109 12.92 9.55 3.26
C GLY A 109 14.19 8.93 2.68
N VAL A 110 14.06 7.85 1.91
CA VAL A 110 15.17 7.23 1.18
C VAL A 110 15.63 8.15 0.05
N CYS A 111 14.70 8.69 -0.73
CA CYS A 111 15.00 9.64 -1.81
C CYS A 111 15.67 10.92 -1.28
N LYS A 112 15.17 11.48 -0.16
CA LYS A 112 15.78 12.66 0.50
C LYS A 112 17.24 12.39 0.90
N LYS A 113 17.53 11.24 1.52
CA LYS A 113 18.90 10.85 1.90
C LYS A 113 19.80 10.66 0.68
N ALA A 114 19.28 10.07 -0.39
CA ALA A 114 20.03 9.88 -1.63
C ALA A 114 20.46 11.22 -2.23
N LYS A 115 19.56 12.21 -2.32
CA LYS A 115 19.88 13.54 -2.87
C LYS A 115 20.93 14.30 -2.05
N VAL A 116 20.91 14.17 -0.72
CA VAL A 116 21.91 14.81 0.17
C VAL A 116 23.30 14.18 0.01
N SER A 117 23.37 12.96 -0.52
CA SER A 117 24.62 12.21 -0.68
C SER A 117 25.20 12.29 -2.11
N LEU A 118 24.55 13.05 -3.01
CA LEU A 118 25.08 13.43 -4.32
C LEU A 118 26.02 14.61 -4.15
#